data_AF-A0A0F4YM63-F1
#
_entry.id   AF-A0A0F4YM63-F1
#
_cell.length_a   1.000
_cell.length_b   1.000
_cell.length_c   1.000
_cell.angle_alpha   90.00
_cell.angle_beta   90.00
_cell.angle_gamma   90.00
#
_symmetry.space_group_name_H-M   'P 1'
#
loop_
_entity.id
_entity.type
_entity.pdbx_description
1 polymer ?
#
loop_
_entity_poly.entity_id
_entity_poly.type
_entity_poly.pdbx_seq_one_letter_code
_entity_poly.pdbx_strand_id
1 'polypeptide(L)'
;MITITVPQNYGAAIAVALGAIPVLSFIHGNIVTSLRKEAKVPYPHTYATIEQCKENPKAEQFNCAQRAHANFLENAPQTMLFTLVAGLKWPNAAAAVGTGWLISRALFLYGYVYSGKPQGSSVGDDGVWRRPGADQLLILQLNLLDLDLKNNLGATGLLTLLSVVRTSANYPATAPPPAESHVFRITATLRRPRAETSQCPLAIDLNFFSREAIDTDFSFPCCAGLGPYIAVIKTHIDILSDFSEETITGLKKLAEKHNFLIFEDRKFIDIGNTVQKQYHGGALRISEWAHIINCSVLPGEGIVEALAQTVSAPDFPYGPDRGLLILAEMTSKGSLATGEYTKASVDYARKYRGFVMGFISTRALTEVQSDVTTAAEDEDFVVFTTGVNLSSKGDKLGQQYQTPRSAIERGADFIIAGRGIYAAPDPVEAAKRYQQEGWEAYLARIGTSQ
;
A
#
# COMPACT_ATOMS: atom_id res chain seq x y z
N MET A 1 13.38 -13.46 52.36
CA MET A 1 12.83 -12.16 51.88
C MET A 1 13.64 -11.75 50.66
N ILE A 2 13.01 -11.59 49.50
CA ILE A 2 13.66 -11.00 48.33
C ILE A 2 13.47 -9.49 48.46
N THR A 3 14.56 -8.76 48.68
CA THR A 3 14.56 -7.31 48.75
C THR A 3 14.86 -6.76 47.35
N ILE A 4 13.91 -6.04 46.76
CA ILE A 4 14.10 -5.37 45.46
C ILE A 4 14.52 -3.94 45.73
N THR A 5 15.74 -3.58 45.36
CA THR A 5 16.28 -2.22 45.49
C THR A 5 16.02 -1.46 44.19
N VAL A 6 15.35 -0.31 44.28
CA VAL A 6 15.06 0.58 43.14
C VAL A 6 15.92 1.85 43.20
N PRO A 7 16.17 2.53 42.06
CA PRO A 7 16.95 3.76 42.02
C PRO A 7 16.35 4.88 42.86
N GLN A 8 17.22 5.78 43.34
CA GLN A 8 16.80 7.02 43.97
C GLN A 8 15.94 7.84 42.98
N ASN A 9 14.79 8.33 43.44
CA ASN A 9 13.75 9.03 42.65
C ASN A 9 12.93 8.20 41.66
N TYR A 10 13.02 6.86 41.67
CA TYR A 10 12.13 6.02 40.83
C TYR A 10 10.63 6.25 41.11
N GLY A 11 10.29 6.71 42.31
CA GLY A 11 8.92 7.13 42.66
C GLY A 11 8.33 8.19 41.73
N ALA A 12 9.14 9.04 41.08
CA ALA A 12 8.66 10.02 40.11
C ALA A 12 8.14 9.35 38.82
N ALA A 13 8.82 8.31 38.33
CA ALA A 13 8.37 7.54 37.18
C ALA A 13 7.06 6.81 37.48
N ILE A 14 6.93 6.25 38.70
CA ILE A 14 5.68 5.63 39.17
C ILE A 14 4.55 6.65 39.27
N ALA A 15 4.81 7.83 39.84
CA ALA A 15 3.80 8.88 40.00
C ALA A 15 3.24 9.35 38.64
N VAL A 16 4.08 9.44 37.62
CA VAL A 16 3.65 9.78 36.25
C VAL A 16 2.88 8.62 35.62
N ALA A 17 3.46 7.42 35.60
CA ALA A 17 2.91 6.27 34.89
C ALA A 17 1.61 5.74 35.53
N LEU A 18 1.59 5.56 36.85
CA LEU A 18 0.47 4.94 37.56
C LEU A 18 -0.43 5.96 38.28
N GLY A 19 -0.03 7.23 38.34
CA GLY A 19 -0.83 8.32 38.90
C GLY A 19 -1.39 9.23 37.82
N ALA A 20 -0.54 10.07 37.24
CA ALA A 20 -0.98 11.16 36.37
C ALA A 20 -1.64 10.67 35.07
N ILE A 21 -1.08 9.65 34.40
CA ILE A 21 -1.66 9.12 33.14
C ILE A 21 -3.07 8.55 33.36
N PRO A 22 -3.33 7.66 34.35
CA PRO A 22 -4.68 7.20 34.66
C PRO A 22 -5.65 8.33 35.02
N VAL A 23 -5.21 9.34 35.76
CA VAL A 23 -6.04 10.51 36.10
C VAL A 23 -6.46 11.26 34.84
N LEU A 24 -5.56 11.47 33.88
CA LEU A 24 -5.91 12.10 32.61
C LEU A 24 -6.87 11.21 31.79
N SER A 25 -6.69 9.89 31.79
CA SER A 25 -7.64 8.96 31.18
C SER A 25 -9.05 9.13 31.75
N PHE A 26 -9.15 9.27 33.07
CA PHE A 26 -10.43 9.49 33.75
C PHE A 26 -11.06 10.83 33.36
N ILE A 27 -10.26 11.89 33.21
CA ILE A 27 -10.72 13.19 32.73
C ILE A 27 -11.30 13.07 31.30
N HIS A 28 -10.60 12.39 30.39
CA HIS A 28 -11.11 12.13 29.03
C HIS A 28 -12.47 11.39 29.07
N GLY A 29 -12.58 10.33 29.88
CA GLY A 29 -13.83 9.57 30.03
C GLY A 29 -14.99 10.39 30.58
N ASN A 30 -14.74 11.29 31.53
CA ASN A 30 -15.76 12.19 32.07
C ASN A 30 -16.23 13.20 31.02
N ILE A 31 -15.32 13.79 30.25
CA ILE A 31 -15.66 14.73 29.16
C ILE A 31 -16.53 14.05 28.12
N VAL A 32 -16.15 12.84 27.68
CA VAL A 32 -16.95 12.02 26.76
C VAL A 32 -18.34 11.76 27.32
N THR A 33 -18.42 11.37 28.59
CA THR A 33 -19.71 11.04 29.25
C THR A 33 -20.60 12.27 29.39
N SER A 34 -20.02 13.44 29.70
CA SER A 34 -20.75 14.70 29.81
C SER A 34 -21.32 15.11 28.45
N LEU A 35 -20.48 15.13 27.41
CA LEU A 35 -20.90 15.52 26.06
C LEU A 35 -21.88 14.52 25.44
N ARG A 36 -21.81 13.24 25.82
CA ARG A 36 -22.80 12.23 25.38
C ARG A 36 -24.22 12.60 25.79
N LYS A 37 -24.39 13.11 27.01
CA LYS A 37 -25.71 13.51 27.54
C LYS A 37 -26.29 14.66 26.72
N GLU A 38 -25.46 15.64 26.36
CA GLU A 38 -25.84 16.78 25.51
C GLU A 38 -26.09 16.36 24.05
N ALA A 39 -25.32 15.39 23.54
CA ALA A 39 -25.46 14.84 22.20
C ALA A 39 -26.68 13.91 22.02
N LYS A 40 -27.30 13.45 23.12
CA LYS A 40 -28.44 12.51 23.14
C LYS A 40 -28.17 11.20 22.37
N VAL A 41 -26.92 10.72 22.38
CA VAL A 41 -26.54 9.46 21.71
C VAL A 41 -26.86 8.26 22.62
N PRO A 42 -27.83 7.40 22.26
CA PRO A 42 -28.20 6.26 23.10
C PRO A 42 -27.09 5.21 23.13
N TYR A 43 -27.01 4.45 24.23
CA TYR A 43 -26.23 3.22 24.25
C TYR A 43 -26.93 2.17 23.35
N PRO A 44 -26.18 1.30 22.64
CA PRO A 44 -24.74 1.07 22.70
C PRO A 44 -23.90 1.86 21.68
N HIS A 45 -24.47 2.85 20.98
CA HIS A 45 -23.76 3.55 19.90
C HIS A 45 -22.53 4.31 20.42
N THR A 46 -21.37 4.06 19.80
CA THR A 46 -20.09 4.66 20.22
C THR A 46 -19.94 6.11 19.75
N TYR A 47 -20.53 6.45 18.59
CA TYR A 47 -20.49 7.76 17.96
C TYR A 47 -21.91 8.20 17.55
N ALA A 48 -22.13 9.50 17.46
CA ALA A 48 -23.30 10.09 16.79
C ALA A 48 -23.20 9.93 15.28
N THR A 49 -24.35 9.77 14.60
CA THR A 49 -24.39 9.70 13.14
C THR A 49 -24.15 11.06 12.49
N ILE A 50 -23.90 11.07 11.18
CA ILE A 50 -23.66 12.31 10.42
C ILE A 50 -24.89 13.22 10.47
N GLU A 51 -26.09 12.64 10.41
CA GLU A 51 -27.36 13.35 10.50
C GLU A 51 -27.51 14.02 11.88
N GLN A 52 -27.21 13.29 12.95
CA GLN A 52 -27.23 13.82 14.32
C GLN A 52 -26.21 14.94 14.54
N CYS A 53 -25.05 14.86 13.89
CA CYS A 53 -24.03 15.92 13.93
C CYS A 53 -24.49 17.19 13.20
N LYS A 54 -25.23 17.05 12.09
CA LYS A 54 -25.80 18.20 11.35
C LYS A 54 -26.92 18.89 12.13
N GLU A 55 -27.69 18.14 12.90
CA GLU A 55 -28.81 18.67 13.69
C GLU A 55 -28.37 19.22 15.06
N ASN A 56 -27.34 18.62 15.67
CA ASN A 56 -26.87 18.97 17.00
C ASN A 56 -25.34 19.19 16.99
N PRO A 57 -24.85 20.44 17.09
CA PRO A 57 -23.42 20.73 17.18
C PRO A 57 -22.72 20.02 18.36
N LYS A 58 -23.45 19.69 19.43
CA LYS A 58 -22.91 18.92 20.57
C LYS A 58 -22.66 17.45 20.24
N ALA A 59 -23.32 16.90 19.23
CA ALA A 59 -23.08 15.55 18.74
C ALA A 59 -21.72 15.44 18.01
N GLU A 60 -21.35 16.47 17.24
CA GLU A 60 -20.00 16.56 16.66
C GLU A 60 -18.95 16.71 17.76
N GLN A 61 -19.21 17.58 18.74
CA GLN A 61 -18.33 17.77 19.90
C GLN A 61 -18.12 16.46 20.71
N PHE A 62 -19.18 15.67 20.89
CA PHE A 62 -19.11 14.34 21.50
C PHE A 62 -18.24 13.38 20.68
N ASN A 63 -18.41 13.34 19.35
CA ASN A 63 -17.58 12.51 18.47
C ASN A 63 -16.10 12.91 18.55
N CYS A 64 -15.81 14.21 18.63
CA CYS A 64 -14.45 14.71 18.84
C CYS A 64 -13.87 14.22 20.17
N ALA A 65 -14.63 14.33 21.27
CA ALA A 65 -14.20 13.85 22.58
C ALA A 65 -13.96 12.33 22.59
N GLN A 66 -14.83 11.56 21.94
CA GLN A 66 -14.66 10.12 21.78
C GLN A 66 -13.36 9.77 21.06
N ARG A 67 -13.07 10.44 19.95
CA ARG A 67 -11.83 10.18 19.19
C ARG A 67 -10.59 10.56 20.00
N ALA A 68 -10.61 11.70 20.71
CA ALA A 68 -9.51 12.12 21.57
C ALA A 68 -9.28 11.14 22.74
N HIS A 69 -10.34 10.58 23.32
CA HIS A 69 -10.25 9.56 24.36
C HIS A 69 -9.72 8.23 23.82
N ALA A 70 -10.24 7.74 22.70
CA ALA A 70 -9.74 6.53 22.05
C ALA A 70 -8.25 6.64 21.72
N ASN A 71 -7.81 7.77 21.16
CA ASN A 71 -6.41 7.99 20.85
C ASN A 71 -5.50 8.05 22.10
N PHE A 72 -6.00 8.56 23.22
CA PHE A 72 -5.28 8.49 24.49
C PHE A 72 -5.13 7.04 24.96
N LEU A 73 -6.21 6.25 24.92
CA LEU A 73 -6.21 4.84 25.35
C LEU A 73 -5.34 3.95 24.47
N GLU A 74 -5.24 4.22 23.17
CA GLU A 74 -4.34 3.53 22.24
C GLU A 74 -2.86 3.66 22.66
N ASN A 75 -2.47 4.77 23.30
CA ASN A 75 -1.06 5.11 23.55
C ASN A 75 -0.66 5.08 25.03
N ALA A 76 -1.61 5.24 25.96
CA ALA A 76 -1.34 5.29 27.39
C ALA A 76 -0.64 4.03 27.94
N PRO A 77 -1.08 2.79 27.63
CA PRO A 77 -0.43 1.59 28.17
C PRO A 77 1.05 1.48 27.80
N GLN A 78 1.38 1.81 26.55
CA GLN A 78 2.75 1.78 26.04
C GLN A 78 3.62 2.84 26.72
N THR A 79 3.11 4.07 26.84
CA THR A 79 3.80 5.18 27.52
C THR A 79 4.04 4.87 29.01
N MET A 80 3.05 4.27 29.68
CA MET A 80 3.17 3.84 31.08
C MET A 80 4.25 2.79 31.24
N LEU A 81 4.25 1.75 30.40
CA LEU A 81 5.25 0.70 30.41
C LEU A 81 6.66 1.26 30.20
N PHE A 82 6.85 2.11 29.19
CA PHE A 82 8.15 2.69 28.89
C PHE A 82 8.66 3.63 29.98
N THR A 83 7.77 4.42 30.58
CA THR A 83 8.13 5.30 31.70
C THR A 83 8.59 4.48 32.91
N LEU A 84 7.91 3.38 33.22
CA LEU A 84 8.29 2.49 34.32
C LEU A 84 9.61 1.78 34.04
N VAL A 85 9.78 1.16 32.87
CA VAL A 85 11.00 0.41 32.55
C VAL A 85 12.20 1.34 32.42
N ALA A 86 12.10 2.44 31.67
CA ALA A 86 13.20 3.40 31.54
C ALA A 86 13.52 4.07 32.89
N GLY A 87 12.52 4.26 33.76
CA GLY A 87 12.71 4.84 35.09
C GLY A 87 13.60 4.00 36.01
N LEU A 88 13.72 2.69 35.78
CA LEU A 88 14.62 1.82 36.54
C LEU A 88 16.11 2.15 36.31
N LYS A 89 16.43 2.89 35.26
CA LYS A 89 17.81 3.34 34.97
C LYS A 89 17.92 4.87 34.94
N TRP A 90 16.93 5.55 34.39
CA TRP A 90 16.89 6.99 34.18
C TRP A 90 15.63 7.64 34.80
N PRO A 91 15.48 7.60 36.14
CA PRO A 91 14.23 7.95 36.82
C PRO A 91 13.73 9.37 36.52
N ASN A 92 14.63 10.36 36.56
CA ASN A 92 14.27 11.76 36.31
C ASN A 92 13.93 12.02 34.83
N ALA A 93 14.70 11.45 33.91
CA ALA A 93 14.48 11.64 32.47
C ALA A 93 13.18 10.96 32.03
N ALA A 94 12.92 9.72 32.47
CA ALA A 94 11.68 9.01 32.19
C ALA A 94 10.46 9.78 32.72
N ALA A 95 10.53 10.29 33.95
CA ALA A 95 9.45 11.08 34.53
C ALA A 95 9.22 12.41 33.77
N ALA A 96 10.28 13.11 33.39
CA ALA A 96 10.19 14.36 32.64
C ALA A 96 9.54 14.16 31.25
N VAL A 97 9.97 13.14 30.51
CA VAL A 97 9.42 12.84 29.19
C VAL A 97 7.97 12.35 29.29
N GLY A 98 7.65 11.50 30.27
CA GLY A 98 6.27 11.06 30.52
C GLY A 98 5.33 12.21 30.90
N THR A 99 5.83 13.18 31.69
CA THR A 99 5.08 14.40 32.03
C THR A 99 4.86 15.28 30.80
N GLY A 100 5.88 15.45 29.95
CA GLY A 100 5.74 16.18 28.69
C GLY A 100 4.70 15.55 27.77
N TRP A 101 4.69 14.22 27.67
CA TRP A 101 3.69 13.49 26.89
C TRP A 101 2.28 13.73 27.43
N LEU A 102 2.11 13.71 28.76
CA LEU A 102 0.84 13.95 29.42
C LEU A 102 0.30 15.37 29.15
N ILE A 103 1.15 16.40 29.26
CA ILE A 103 0.78 17.79 28.93
C ILE A 103 0.35 17.89 27.47
N SER A 104 1.11 17.28 26.57
CA SER A 104 0.78 17.24 25.14
C SER A 104 -0.59 16.61 24.87
N ARG A 105 -0.95 15.55 25.60
CA ARG A 105 -2.25 14.88 25.47
C ARG A 105 -3.40 15.71 26.02
N ALA A 106 -3.19 16.43 27.12
CA ALA A 106 -4.17 17.36 27.67
C ALA A 106 -4.45 18.51 26.69
N LEU A 107 -3.41 19.08 26.07
CA LEU A 107 -3.55 20.11 25.04
C LEU A 107 -4.27 19.58 23.78
N PHE A 108 -3.94 18.36 23.36
CA PHE A 108 -4.62 17.72 22.24
C PHE A 108 -6.11 17.52 22.52
N LEU A 109 -6.48 16.99 23.68
CA LEU A 109 -7.89 16.87 24.08
C LEU A 109 -8.60 18.23 24.03
N TYR A 110 -8.00 19.27 24.62
CA TYR A 110 -8.61 20.58 24.66
C TYR A 110 -8.83 21.16 23.26
N GLY A 111 -7.80 21.15 22.42
CA GLY A 111 -7.88 21.64 21.04
C GLY A 111 -8.84 20.82 20.19
N TYR A 112 -8.86 19.50 20.34
CA TYR A 112 -9.70 18.64 19.50
C TYR A 112 -11.19 18.74 19.86
N VAL A 113 -11.53 18.99 21.14
CA VAL A 113 -12.92 19.04 21.63
C VAL A 113 -13.52 20.44 21.65
N TYR A 114 -12.73 21.48 21.93
CA TYR A 114 -13.26 22.83 22.19
C TYR A 114 -12.93 23.87 21.13
N SER A 115 -12.19 23.50 20.08
CA SER A 115 -11.81 24.43 19.00
C SER A 115 -12.92 24.88 18.08
N GLY A 116 -13.98 24.07 17.93
CA GLY A 116 -15.09 24.36 17.03
C GLY A 116 -14.72 24.38 15.54
N LYS A 117 -13.53 23.90 15.13
CA LYS A 117 -13.20 23.76 13.71
C LYS A 117 -13.49 22.34 13.21
N PRO A 118 -13.88 22.19 11.93
CA PRO A 118 -14.04 20.88 11.31
C PRO A 118 -12.79 20.02 11.51
N GLN A 119 -13.00 18.73 11.80
CA GLN A 119 -11.93 17.74 12.01
C GLN A 119 -11.02 18.01 13.23
N GLY A 120 -11.45 18.82 14.20
CA GLY A 120 -10.69 19.08 15.43
C GLY A 120 -9.50 20.04 15.23
N SER A 121 -9.63 20.99 14.30
CA SER A 121 -8.55 21.92 13.93
C SER A 121 -8.37 23.11 14.92
N SER A 122 -7.22 23.39 15.55
CA SER A 122 -6.90 24.71 16.19
C SER A 122 -5.48 24.77 16.75
N VAL A 123 -4.69 25.86 16.73
CA VAL A 123 -4.63 27.13 15.99
C VAL A 123 -3.16 27.38 15.67
N GLY A 124 -2.84 27.57 14.39
CA GLY A 124 -1.87 28.55 13.89
C GLY A 124 -2.62 29.36 12.80
N ASP A 125 -2.30 30.64 12.62
CA ASP A 125 -2.91 31.48 11.58
C ASP A 125 -2.56 31.01 10.15
N ASP A 126 -1.72 29.98 10.02
CA ASP A 126 -1.28 29.29 8.81
C ASP A 126 -1.99 27.94 8.57
N GLY A 127 -2.95 27.57 9.43
CA GLY A 127 -3.77 26.35 9.23
C GLY A 127 -3.04 25.03 9.47
N VAL A 128 -1.79 25.03 9.95
CA VAL A 128 -1.03 23.79 10.19
C VAL A 128 -1.23 23.30 11.62
N TRP A 129 -1.88 22.14 11.78
CA TRP A 129 -1.81 21.37 13.02
C TRP A 129 -0.43 20.76 13.15
N ARG A 130 0.43 21.36 13.97
CA ARG A 130 1.56 20.61 14.51
C ARG A 130 1.00 19.77 15.65
N ARG A 131 0.90 18.45 15.46
CA ARG A 131 0.71 17.53 16.59
C ARG A 131 1.70 18.00 17.66
N PRO A 132 1.28 18.44 18.86
CA PRO A 132 2.25 18.68 19.92
C PRO A 132 3.03 17.39 20.03
N GLY A 133 4.36 17.48 20.14
CA GLY A 133 5.30 16.39 19.87
C GLY A 133 5.18 15.15 20.75
N ALA A 134 4.00 14.77 21.26
CA ALA A 134 3.68 13.52 21.93
C ALA A 134 4.28 12.30 21.22
N ASP A 135 4.18 12.23 19.88
CA ASP A 135 4.78 11.12 19.12
C ASP A 135 6.32 11.18 19.23
N GLN A 136 6.93 12.37 19.18
CA GLN A 136 8.37 12.58 19.39
C GLN A 136 8.81 12.28 20.84
N LEU A 137 7.95 12.52 21.82
CA LEU A 137 8.22 12.21 23.23
C LEU A 137 8.13 10.70 23.50
N LEU A 138 7.21 9.99 22.84
CA LEU A 138 7.17 8.52 22.86
C LEU A 138 8.43 7.92 22.22
N ILE A 139 8.87 8.50 21.09
CA ILE A 139 10.14 8.14 20.44
C ILE A 139 11.34 8.40 21.36
N LEU A 140 11.33 9.51 22.12
CA LEU A 140 12.38 9.80 23.07
C LEU A 140 12.42 8.78 24.24
N GLN A 141 11.27 8.29 24.70
CA GLN A 141 11.21 7.20 25.68
C GLN A 141 11.74 5.89 25.10
N LEU A 142 11.39 5.57 23.85
CA LEU A 142 11.93 4.42 23.12
C LEU A 142 13.46 4.51 22.95
N ASN A 143 13.99 5.70 22.68
CA ASN A 143 15.43 5.92 22.59
C ASN A 143 16.14 5.73 23.95
N LEU A 144 15.51 6.12 25.06
CA LEU A 144 16.04 5.86 26.41
C LEU A 144 16.08 4.35 26.73
N LEU A 145 15.10 3.58 26.24
CA LEU A 145 15.09 2.12 26.31
C LEU A 145 16.14 1.49 25.39
N ASP A 146 16.27 1.98 24.16
CA ASP A 146 17.26 1.51 23.18
C ASP A 146 18.72 1.76 23.64
N LEU A 147 18.98 2.90 24.27
CA LEU A 147 20.25 3.18 24.96
C LEU A 147 20.54 2.16 26.08
N ASP A 148 19.53 1.58 26.71
CA ASP A 148 19.73 0.53 27.71
C ASP A 148 19.95 -0.85 27.08
N LEU A 149 19.16 -1.18 26.05
CA LEU A 149 19.26 -2.46 25.32
C LEU A 149 20.60 -2.60 24.60
N LYS A 150 21.12 -1.51 24.00
CA LYS A 150 22.47 -1.47 23.39
C LYS A 150 23.59 -1.78 24.38
N ASN A 151 23.38 -1.51 25.66
CA ASN A 151 24.38 -1.73 26.71
C ASN A 151 24.25 -3.10 27.39
N ASN A 152 23.11 -3.81 27.24
CA ASN A 152 22.81 -5.04 28.00
C ASN A 152 22.45 -6.28 27.14
N LEU A 153 22.12 -6.12 25.86
CA LEU A 153 21.83 -7.25 24.96
C LEU A 153 22.90 -7.34 23.87
N GLY A 154 23.46 -8.54 23.70
CA GLY A 154 24.31 -8.85 22.55
C GLY A 154 23.58 -8.58 21.22
N ALA A 155 24.36 -8.32 20.17
CA ALA A 155 23.92 -7.76 18.88
C ALA A 155 22.63 -8.39 18.28
N THR A 156 22.37 -9.68 18.53
CA THR A 156 21.19 -10.41 18.04
C THR A 156 19.88 -10.00 18.71
N GLY A 157 19.87 -9.79 20.04
CA GLY A 157 18.67 -9.33 20.75
C GLY A 157 18.33 -7.87 20.46
N LEU A 158 19.35 -7.08 20.13
CA LEU A 158 19.23 -5.68 19.71
C LEU A 158 18.59 -5.56 18.32
N LEU A 159 18.91 -6.43 17.38
CA LEU A 159 18.35 -6.43 16.02
C LEU A 159 16.86 -6.78 15.99
N THR A 160 16.43 -7.71 16.84
CA THR A 160 15.01 -8.10 16.94
C THR A 160 14.15 -7.03 17.60
N LEU A 161 14.69 -6.25 18.54
CA LEU A 161 13.95 -5.14 19.15
C LEU A 161 13.95 -3.87 18.29
N LEU A 162 15.07 -3.59 17.61
CA LEU A 162 15.19 -2.44 16.70
C LEU A 162 14.26 -2.57 15.47
N SER A 163 13.99 -3.78 14.97
CA SER A 163 13.04 -3.98 13.86
C SER A 163 11.60 -3.65 14.23
N VAL A 164 11.24 -3.78 15.52
CA VAL A 164 9.90 -3.46 16.04
C VAL A 164 9.73 -1.97 16.33
N VAL A 165 10.82 -1.25 16.63
CA VAL A 165 10.79 0.18 17.03
C VAL A 165 11.04 1.13 15.85
N ARG A 166 11.82 0.74 14.83
CA ARG A 166 12.13 1.60 13.67
C ARG A 166 10.92 1.89 12.76
N THR A 167 9.85 1.09 12.87
CA THR A 167 8.60 1.28 12.13
C THR A 167 7.78 2.48 12.61
N SER A 168 8.14 3.16 13.72
CA SER A 168 7.32 4.25 14.29
C SER A 168 7.99 5.62 14.38
N ALA A 169 9.22 5.80 13.89
CA ALA A 169 10.03 6.95 14.30
C ALA A 169 11.02 7.45 13.24
N ASN A 170 10.55 8.14 12.20
CA ASN A 170 11.29 9.23 11.53
C ASN A 170 10.42 9.94 10.48
N TYR A 171 10.01 11.17 10.80
CA TYR A 171 9.55 12.16 9.83
C TYR A 171 10.10 13.54 10.21
N PRO A 172 10.97 14.15 9.39
CA PRO A 172 11.09 15.59 9.34
C PRO A 172 10.06 16.15 8.34
N ALA A 173 9.32 17.16 8.78
CA ALA A 173 8.38 17.91 7.96
C ALA A 173 9.14 18.88 7.05
N THR A 174 9.34 18.51 5.80
CA THR A 174 9.51 19.45 4.70
C THR A 174 8.61 18.98 3.56
N ALA A 175 7.65 19.83 3.18
CA ALA A 175 6.76 19.56 2.06
C ALA A 175 7.60 19.26 0.80
N PRO A 176 7.36 18.14 0.10
CA PRO A 176 8.03 17.88 -1.15
C PRO A 176 7.58 18.92 -2.20
N PRO A 177 8.48 19.39 -3.08
CA PRO A 177 8.08 20.15 -4.26
C PRO A 177 7.18 19.27 -5.15
N PRO A 178 6.40 19.86 -6.08
CA PRO A 178 5.42 19.11 -6.86
C PRO A 178 6.14 18.00 -7.64
N ALA A 179 5.83 16.76 -7.29
CA ALA A 179 6.41 15.58 -7.92
C ALA A 179 5.85 15.41 -9.34
N GLU A 180 6.73 15.21 -10.31
CA GLU A 180 6.38 14.50 -11.54
C GLU A 180 5.58 13.25 -11.18
N SER A 181 4.45 13.01 -11.86
CA SER A 181 3.49 11.97 -11.50
C SER A 181 4.14 10.59 -11.43
N HIS A 182 3.82 9.80 -10.39
CA HIS A 182 4.40 8.47 -10.14
C HIS A 182 4.25 7.52 -11.35
N VAL A 183 3.14 7.65 -12.09
CA VAL A 183 2.87 6.92 -13.33
C VAL A 183 3.91 7.21 -14.41
N PHE A 184 4.48 8.42 -14.47
CA PHE A 184 5.47 8.77 -15.49
C PHE A 184 6.74 7.92 -15.36
N ARG A 185 7.16 7.53 -14.16
CA ARG A 185 8.37 6.70 -13.95
C ARG A 185 8.21 5.26 -14.41
N ILE A 186 7.07 4.63 -14.10
CA ILE A 186 6.79 3.24 -14.49
C ILE A 186 6.55 3.16 -16.00
N THR A 187 5.71 4.05 -16.53
CA THR A 187 5.42 4.11 -17.96
C THR A 187 6.67 4.48 -18.77
N ALA A 188 7.53 5.38 -18.27
CA ALA A 188 8.83 5.65 -18.91
C ALA A 188 9.76 4.43 -18.86
N THR A 189 9.79 3.68 -17.76
CA THR A 189 10.62 2.46 -17.64
C THR A 189 10.16 1.38 -18.62
N LEU A 190 8.84 1.20 -18.77
CA LEU A 190 8.24 0.32 -19.77
C LEU A 190 8.55 0.73 -21.21
N ARG A 191 8.87 1.99 -21.45
CA ARG A 191 9.15 2.56 -22.77
C ARG A 191 10.63 2.76 -23.09
N ARG A 192 11.56 2.50 -22.15
CA ARG A 192 13.00 2.64 -22.41
C ARG A 192 13.50 1.53 -23.36
N PRO A 193 14.29 1.87 -24.40
CA PRO A 193 14.96 0.87 -25.23
C PRO A 193 15.95 0.05 -24.38
N ARG A 194 15.88 -1.28 -24.50
CA ARG A 194 16.75 -2.20 -23.73
C ARG A 194 18.07 -2.44 -24.45
N ALA A 195 19.15 -2.49 -23.67
CA ALA A 195 20.54 -2.43 -24.14
C ALA A 195 20.98 -3.57 -25.08
N GLU A 196 20.22 -4.66 -25.21
CA GLU A 196 20.59 -5.79 -26.08
C GLU A 196 19.51 -6.20 -27.10
N THR A 197 18.28 -5.68 -27.01
CA THR A 197 17.21 -6.01 -27.96
C THR A 197 16.31 -4.81 -28.21
N SER A 198 16.40 -4.23 -29.39
CA SER A 198 15.49 -3.19 -29.92
C SER A 198 14.10 -3.76 -30.28
N GLN A 199 13.47 -4.53 -29.37
CA GLN A 199 12.23 -5.26 -29.65
C GLN A 199 11.26 -5.27 -28.45
N CYS A 200 9.96 -5.45 -28.76
CA CYS A 200 8.73 -5.22 -27.99
C CYS A 200 8.77 -5.31 -26.46
N PRO A 201 7.98 -4.45 -25.78
CA PRO A 201 7.64 -4.67 -24.37
C PRO A 201 6.63 -5.82 -24.24
N LEU A 202 7.10 -7.06 -24.42
CA LEU A 202 6.31 -8.27 -24.14
C LEU A 202 6.10 -8.39 -22.62
N ALA A 203 4.88 -8.46 -22.10
CA ALA A 203 4.66 -8.98 -20.75
C ALA A 203 4.55 -10.51 -20.82
N ILE A 204 5.17 -11.26 -19.90
CA ILE A 204 4.95 -12.71 -19.82
C ILE A 204 4.19 -13.01 -18.54
N ASP A 205 3.16 -13.82 -18.69
CA ASP A 205 2.50 -14.46 -17.58
C ASP A 205 3.35 -15.63 -17.12
N LEU A 206 4.03 -15.48 -15.99
CA LEU A 206 4.64 -16.62 -15.33
C LEU A 206 3.73 -17.03 -14.19
N ASN A 207 2.64 -17.72 -14.52
CA ASN A 207 1.91 -18.58 -13.58
C ASN A 207 2.85 -19.72 -13.15
N PHE A 208 3.82 -19.41 -12.28
CA PHE A 208 4.78 -20.34 -11.75
C PHE A 208 4.10 -21.25 -10.73
N PHE A 209 4.24 -22.56 -10.92
CA PHE A 209 3.95 -23.56 -9.90
C PHE A 209 5.28 -24.09 -9.33
N SER A 210 5.43 -23.96 -8.02
CA SER A 210 6.39 -24.62 -7.12
C SER A 210 7.88 -24.18 -7.11
N ARG A 211 8.49 -24.39 -5.93
CA ARG A 211 9.88 -24.16 -5.47
C ARG A 211 11.02 -24.31 -6.48
N GLU A 212 10.84 -25.15 -7.50
CA GLU A 212 11.81 -25.34 -8.60
C GLU A 212 12.08 -24.05 -9.40
N ALA A 213 11.21 -23.06 -9.27
CA ALA A 213 11.26 -21.77 -9.94
C ALA A 213 12.29 -20.75 -9.39
N ILE A 214 12.53 -20.79 -8.08
CA ILE A 214 13.12 -19.67 -7.32
C ILE A 214 14.17 -20.18 -6.30
N ASP A 215 14.56 -21.46 -6.36
CA ASP A 215 15.58 -21.97 -5.46
C ASP A 215 16.96 -21.35 -5.73
N THR A 216 17.69 -21.12 -4.64
CA THR A 216 18.90 -20.31 -4.55
C THR A 216 20.15 -20.99 -5.11
N ASP A 217 20.02 -22.22 -5.61
CA ASP A 217 21.05 -22.96 -6.34
C ASP A 217 20.74 -23.03 -7.84
N PHE A 218 21.21 -22.01 -8.57
CA PHE A 218 21.74 -22.03 -9.95
C PHE A 218 21.25 -23.06 -11.01
N SER A 219 20.03 -23.58 -10.93
CA SER A 219 19.50 -24.52 -11.92
C SER A 219 17.97 -24.51 -11.98
N PHE A 220 17.37 -23.40 -12.41
CA PHE A 220 16.24 -23.48 -13.34
C PHE A 220 16.27 -22.33 -14.37
N PRO A 221 16.08 -22.61 -15.68
CA PRO A 221 16.45 -21.68 -16.76
C PRO A 221 15.38 -20.63 -17.10
N CYS A 222 14.19 -20.69 -16.48
CA CYS A 222 13.01 -19.99 -17.02
C CYS A 222 13.08 -18.47 -16.77
N CYS A 223 13.09 -17.95 -15.53
CA CYS A 223 13.17 -16.49 -15.34
C CYS A 223 14.52 -15.89 -15.78
N ALA A 224 15.64 -16.58 -15.55
CA ALA A 224 16.96 -16.11 -15.95
C ALA A 224 17.15 -16.12 -17.49
N GLY A 225 16.58 -17.12 -18.18
CA GLY A 225 16.60 -17.22 -19.64
C GLY A 225 15.52 -16.39 -20.33
N LEU A 226 14.35 -16.20 -19.70
CA LEU A 226 13.26 -15.36 -20.20
C LEU A 226 13.48 -13.88 -19.95
N GLY A 227 14.16 -13.53 -18.85
CA GLY A 227 14.40 -12.14 -18.42
C GLY A 227 14.74 -11.17 -19.55
N PRO A 228 15.70 -11.49 -20.45
CA PRO A 228 16.05 -10.61 -21.58
C PRO A 228 14.91 -10.34 -22.57
N TYR A 229 13.91 -11.21 -22.65
CA TYR A 229 12.83 -11.16 -23.64
C TYR A 229 11.50 -10.64 -23.08
N ILE A 230 11.47 -10.25 -21.78
CA ILE A 230 10.24 -9.82 -21.10
C ILE A 230 10.37 -8.42 -20.54
N ALA A 231 9.25 -7.70 -20.51
CA ALA A 231 9.12 -6.40 -19.89
C ALA A 231 8.45 -6.39 -18.54
N VAL A 232 7.54 -7.34 -18.33
CA VAL A 232 6.85 -7.52 -17.07
C VAL A 232 6.80 -9.01 -16.79
N ILE A 233 7.19 -9.41 -15.58
CA ILE A 233 6.87 -10.72 -15.03
C ILE A 233 5.60 -10.60 -14.21
N LYS A 234 4.55 -11.34 -14.60
CA LYS A 234 3.34 -11.46 -13.79
C LYS A 234 3.46 -12.64 -12.84
N THR A 235 3.14 -12.45 -11.56
CA THR A 235 3.17 -13.48 -10.51
C THR A 235 1.78 -13.71 -9.92
N HIS A 236 1.58 -14.91 -9.37
CA HIS A 236 0.59 -15.19 -8.33
C HIS A 236 1.36 -15.70 -7.14
N ILE A 237 1.65 -14.86 -6.17
CA ILE A 237 2.52 -15.28 -5.07
C ILE A 237 1.80 -16.22 -4.09
N ASP A 238 0.48 -16.13 -4.05
CA ASP A 238 -0.41 -16.87 -3.15
C ASP A 238 -0.61 -18.35 -3.54
N ILE A 239 -0.17 -18.76 -4.73
CA ILE A 239 -0.13 -20.18 -5.13
C ILE A 239 1.21 -20.84 -4.81
N LEU A 240 2.23 -20.08 -4.37
CA LEU A 240 3.51 -20.65 -3.96
C LEU A 240 3.39 -21.29 -2.58
N SER A 241 3.73 -22.59 -2.49
CA SER A 241 3.65 -23.37 -1.26
C SER A 241 4.69 -22.97 -0.20
N ASP A 242 5.78 -22.34 -0.63
CA ASP A 242 7.00 -22.11 0.16
C ASP A 242 7.48 -20.64 0.05
N PHE A 243 6.53 -19.72 -0.13
CA PHE A 243 6.81 -18.29 -0.19
C PHE A 243 7.65 -17.80 1.00
N SER A 244 8.75 -17.10 0.71
CA SER A 244 9.65 -16.53 1.73
C SER A 244 10.31 -15.22 1.26
N GLU A 245 11.05 -14.58 2.16
CA GLU A 245 11.84 -13.39 1.82
C GLU A 245 12.92 -13.67 0.76
N GLU A 246 13.42 -14.91 0.69
CA GLU A 246 14.38 -15.33 -0.34
C GLU A 246 13.75 -15.28 -1.73
N THR A 247 12.47 -15.66 -1.83
CA THR A 247 11.68 -15.58 -3.06
C THR A 247 11.65 -14.16 -3.61
N ILE A 248 11.31 -13.20 -2.75
CA ILE A 248 11.23 -11.78 -3.12
C ILE A 248 12.62 -11.22 -3.45
N THR A 249 13.63 -11.57 -2.67
CA THR A 249 15.01 -11.10 -2.89
C THR A 249 15.56 -11.60 -4.22
N GLY A 250 15.34 -12.87 -4.56
CA GLY A 250 15.74 -13.45 -5.85
C GLY A 250 15.02 -12.80 -7.02
N LEU A 251 13.69 -12.60 -6.90
CA LEU A 251 12.89 -11.97 -7.95
C LEU A 251 13.32 -10.52 -8.22
N LYS A 252 13.61 -9.74 -7.17
CA LYS A 252 14.12 -8.36 -7.31
C LYS A 252 15.48 -8.32 -7.99
N LYS A 253 16.41 -9.22 -7.64
CA LYS A 253 17.72 -9.33 -8.30
C LYS A 253 17.59 -9.64 -9.80
N LEU A 254 16.67 -10.51 -10.17
CA LEU A 254 16.40 -10.83 -11.58
C LEU A 254 15.77 -9.64 -12.32
N ALA A 255 14.83 -8.95 -11.68
CA ALA A 255 14.20 -7.75 -12.22
C ALA A 255 15.23 -6.65 -12.52
N GLU A 256 16.14 -6.41 -11.58
CA GLU A 256 17.25 -5.47 -11.75
C GLU A 256 18.22 -5.92 -12.85
N LYS A 257 18.63 -7.19 -12.84
CA LYS A 257 19.59 -7.74 -13.81
C LYS A 257 19.08 -7.68 -15.24
N HIS A 258 17.80 -7.98 -15.46
CA HIS A 258 17.21 -8.11 -16.79
C HIS A 258 16.30 -6.93 -17.17
N ASN A 259 16.17 -5.94 -16.29
CA ASN A 259 15.39 -4.71 -16.49
C ASN A 259 13.91 -4.97 -16.85
N PHE A 260 13.25 -5.84 -16.08
CA PHE A 260 11.80 -6.08 -16.16
C PHE A 260 11.09 -5.61 -14.88
N LEU A 261 9.79 -5.31 -14.99
CA LEU A 261 8.95 -4.98 -13.84
C LEU A 261 8.25 -6.23 -13.29
N ILE A 262 7.87 -6.17 -12.02
CA ILE A 262 7.16 -7.24 -11.32
C ILE A 262 5.70 -6.83 -11.15
N PHE A 263 4.78 -7.65 -11.66
CA PHE A 263 3.34 -7.47 -11.56
C PHE A 263 2.73 -8.59 -10.72
N GLU A 264 2.24 -8.28 -9.52
CA GLU A 264 1.48 -9.25 -8.72
C GLU A 264 0.00 -9.21 -9.11
N ASP A 265 -0.49 -10.31 -9.68
CA ASP A 265 -1.84 -10.46 -10.21
C ASP A 265 -2.84 -10.90 -9.12
N ARG A 266 -2.87 -10.13 -8.02
CA ARG A 266 -3.66 -10.45 -6.84
C ARG A 266 -5.16 -10.28 -7.05
N LYS A 267 -5.57 -9.48 -8.04
CA LYS A 267 -6.97 -9.10 -8.34
C LYS A 267 -7.73 -8.67 -7.08
N PHE A 268 -7.30 -7.58 -6.44
CA PHE A 268 -7.97 -7.07 -5.24
C PHE A 268 -9.47 -6.83 -5.51
N ILE A 269 -10.31 -7.32 -4.60
CA ILE A 269 -11.78 -7.24 -4.70
C ILE A 269 -12.40 -7.28 -3.30
N ASP A 270 -12.21 -6.19 -2.55
CA ASP A 270 -12.77 -6.02 -1.21
C ASP A 270 -13.00 -4.52 -0.95
N ILE A 271 -13.57 -4.17 0.20
CA ILE A 271 -13.70 -2.79 0.63
C ILE A 271 -12.33 -2.16 0.93
N GLY A 272 -12.24 -0.83 0.82
CA GLY A 272 -10.98 -0.07 0.89
C GLY A 272 -10.05 -0.42 2.06
N ASN A 273 -10.58 -0.43 3.29
CA ASN A 273 -9.78 -0.74 4.49
C ASN A 273 -9.20 -2.17 4.48
N THR A 274 -9.91 -3.12 3.88
CA THR A 274 -9.43 -4.51 3.80
C THR A 274 -8.33 -4.62 2.76
N VAL A 275 -8.51 -4.03 1.57
CA VAL A 275 -7.48 -4.10 0.52
C VAL A 275 -6.19 -3.39 0.90
N GLN A 276 -6.25 -2.31 1.69
CA GLN A 276 -5.05 -1.66 2.24
C GLN A 276 -4.22 -2.64 3.07
N LYS A 277 -4.87 -3.38 3.97
CA LYS A 277 -4.20 -4.37 4.83
C LYS A 277 -3.67 -5.56 4.03
N GLN A 278 -4.40 -6.00 3.02
CA GLN A 278 -3.97 -7.09 2.13
C GLN A 278 -2.78 -6.67 1.25
N TYR A 279 -2.75 -5.41 0.81
CA TYR A 279 -1.70 -4.90 -0.07
C TYR A 279 -0.42 -4.53 0.69
N HIS A 280 -0.53 -3.79 1.80
CA HIS A 280 0.64 -3.30 2.54
C HIS A 280 1.13 -4.27 3.64
N GLY A 281 0.20 -4.97 4.28
CA GLY A 281 0.50 -5.85 5.40
C GLY A 281 0.46 -7.33 5.05
N GLY A 282 0.08 -8.13 6.05
CA GLY A 282 -0.03 -9.58 5.94
C GLY A 282 1.32 -10.27 5.70
N ALA A 283 1.25 -11.56 5.39
CA ALA A 283 2.45 -12.34 5.09
C ALA A 283 3.11 -11.92 3.77
N LEU A 284 2.32 -11.42 2.81
CA LEU A 284 2.77 -11.19 1.44
C LEU A 284 3.43 -9.82 1.22
N ARG A 285 3.04 -8.79 2.01
CA ARG A 285 3.58 -7.41 1.94
C ARG A 285 3.74 -6.93 0.50
N ILE A 286 2.72 -7.16 -0.34
CA ILE A 286 2.78 -7.04 -1.82
C ILE A 286 3.32 -5.67 -2.25
N SER A 287 2.88 -4.61 -1.56
CA SER A 287 3.33 -3.25 -1.83
C SER A 287 4.85 -3.08 -1.78
N GLU A 288 5.59 -3.87 -1.01
CA GLU A 288 7.03 -3.63 -0.82
C GLU A 288 7.89 -4.09 -1.99
N TRP A 289 7.34 -4.90 -2.90
CA TRP A 289 8.12 -5.54 -3.97
C TRP A 289 7.45 -5.57 -5.33
N ALA A 290 6.12 -5.60 -5.40
CA ALA A 290 5.41 -5.59 -6.69
C ALA A 290 5.38 -4.17 -7.25
N HIS A 291 5.89 -3.97 -8.46
CA HIS A 291 5.84 -2.68 -9.15
C HIS A 291 4.42 -2.37 -9.64
N ILE A 292 3.72 -3.41 -10.09
CA ILE A 292 2.37 -3.33 -10.63
C ILE A 292 1.46 -4.25 -9.81
N ILE A 293 0.25 -3.81 -9.54
CA ILE A 293 -0.86 -4.63 -9.01
C ILE A 293 -2.12 -4.41 -9.83
N ASN A 294 -3.17 -5.20 -9.58
CA ASN A 294 -4.47 -4.98 -10.20
C ASN A 294 -5.65 -5.12 -9.22
N CYS A 295 -6.78 -4.53 -9.61
CA CYS A 295 -8.03 -4.64 -8.86
C CYS A 295 -9.26 -4.74 -9.76
N SER A 296 -10.33 -5.31 -9.22
CA SER A 296 -11.69 -5.22 -9.77
C SER A 296 -12.42 -4.05 -9.11
N VAL A 297 -13.09 -3.23 -9.91
CA VAL A 297 -13.87 -2.08 -9.40
C VAL A 297 -15.27 -2.47 -8.93
N LEU A 298 -15.57 -3.77 -8.81
CA LEU A 298 -16.88 -4.27 -8.35
C LEU A 298 -17.31 -3.66 -7.00
N PRO A 299 -16.44 -3.48 -5.99
CA PRO A 299 -16.82 -2.84 -4.72
C PRO A 299 -17.06 -1.32 -4.80
N GLY A 300 -16.83 -0.71 -5.96
CA GLY A 300 -16.88 0.74 -6.17
C GLY A 300 -15.54 1.44 -5.94
N GLU A 301 -15.55 2.76 -6.07
CA GLU A 301 -14.36 3.63 -6.05
C GLU A 301 -13.42 3.43 -4.85
N GLY A 302 -13.98 3.15 -3.67
CA GLY A 302 -13.21 3.09 -2.42
C GLY A 302 -12.05 2.09 -2.44
N ILE A 303 -12.06 1.08 -3.32
CA ILE A 303 -10.92 0.18 -3.50
C ILE A 303 -9.72 0.89 -4.13
N VAL A 304 -9.95 1.70 -5.17
CA VAL A 304 -8.92 2.44 -5.91
C VAL A 304 -8.36 3.54 -5.02
N GLU A 305 -9.25 4.27 -4.33
CA GLU A 305 -8.88 5.29 -3.37
C GLU A 305 -7.96 4.74 -2.28
N ALA A 306 -8.33 3.60 -1.69
CA ALA A 306 -7.60 3.03 -0.58
C ALA A 306 -6.21 2.49 -0.99
N LEU A 307 -6.10 1.88 -2.18
CA LEU A 307 -4.81 1.48 -2.75
C LEU A 307 -3.94 2.71 -3.09
N ALA A 308 -4.53 3.77 -3.64
CA ALA A 308 -3.83 5.02 -3.93
C ALA A 308 -3.31 5.71 -2.65
N GLN A 309 -4.10 5.69 -1.56
CA GLN A 309 -3.68 6.19 -0.25
C GLN A 309 -2.48 5.40 0.30
N THR A 310 -2.41 4.09 0.05
CA THR A 310 -1.28 3.27 0.50
C THR A 310 0.02 3.72 -0.16
N VAL A 311 0.01 3.94 -1.48
CA VAL A 311 1.23 4.32 -2.21
C VAL A 311 1.57 5.81 -2.07
N SER A 312 0.59 6.64 -1.72
CA SER A 312 0.77 8.07 -1.44
C SER A 312 1.14 8.33 0.02
N ALA A 313 1.23 7.28 0.85
CA ALA A 313 1.61 7.38 2.24
C ALA A 313 3.05 7.94 2.34
N PRO A 314 3.28 9.04 3.09
CA PRO A 314 4.59 9.69 3.14
C PRO A 314 5.73 8.81 3.68
N ASP A 315 5.43 7.75 4.43
CA ASP A 315 6.36 6.77 5.00
C ASP A 315 6.61 5.59 4.08
N PHE A 316 5.95 5.55 2.93
CA PHE A 316 6.07 4.46 2.00
C PHE A 316 7.09 4.78 0.90
N PRO A 317 8.36 4.37 1.04
CA PRO A 317 9.45 4.83 0.17
C PRO A 317 9.31 4.36 -1.27
N TYR A 318 8.52 3.31 -1.50
CA TYR A 318 8.34 2.71 -2.81
C TYR A 318 7.17 3.29 -3.61
N GLY A 319 6.41 4.22 -3.02
CA GLY A 319 5.21 4.82 -3.63
C GLY A 319 5.38 5.30 -5.08
N PRO A 320 6.46 6.03 -5.41
CA PRO A 320 6.75 6.49 -6.77
C PRO A 320 6.94 5.37 -7.81
N ASP A 321 7.23 4.15 -7.37
CA ASP A 321 7.49 2.99 -8.21
C ASP A 321 6.32 1.99 -8.16
N ARG A 322 5.11 2.43 -7.79
CA ARG A 322 3.89 1.61 -7.79
C ARG A 322 2.85 2.07 -8.80
N GLY A 323 2.29 1.10 -9.53
CA GLY A 323 1.24 1.31 -10.51
C GLY A 323 0.08 0.34 -10.31
N LEU A 324 -1.12 0.80 -10.67
CA LEU A 324 -2.34 0.00 -10.64
C LEU A 324 -2.91 -0.20 -12.04
N LEU A 325 -3.28 -1.45 -12.35
CA LEU A 325 -4.09 -1.81 -13.50
C LEU A 325 -5.53 -2.11 -13.05
N ILE A 326 -6.51 -1.44 -13.65
CA ILE A 326 -7.91 -1.75 -13.41
C ILE A 326 -8.36 -2.88 -14.35
N LEU A 327 -8.94 -3.93 -13.79
CA LEU A 327 -9.53 -5.01 -14.57
C LEU A 327 -10.88 -4.54 -15.13
N ALA A 328 -10.86 -4.07 -16.38
CA ALA A 328 -11.99 -3.40 -17.04
C ALA A 328 -12.80 -4.33 -17.96
N GLU A 329 -12.14 -5.33 -18.53
CA GLU A 329 -12.76 -6.43 -19.30
C GLU A 329 -12.06 -7.76 -18.97
N MET A 330 -12.74 -8.89 -19.15
CA MET A 330 -12.14 -10.23 -18.98
C MET A 330 -12.40 -11.11 -20.20
N THR A 331 -11.44 -11.98 -20.52
CA THR A 331 -11.53 -12.96 -21.62
C THR A 331 -12.35 -14.21 -21.29
N SER A 332 -12.79 -14.37 -20.04
CA SER A 332 -13.56 -15.54 -19.62
C SER A 332 -14.97 -15.50 -20.20
N LYS A 333 -15.43 -16.65 -20.71
CA LYS A 333 -16.80 -16.79 -21.22
C LYS A 333 -17.82 -16.44 -20.13
N GLY A 334 -18.74 -15.52 -20.43
CA GLY A 334 -19.78 -15.07 -19.49
C GLY A 334 -19.34 -13.98 -18.52
N SER A 335 -18.22 -13.30 -18.80
CA SER A 335 -17.78 -12.15 -18.00
C SER A 335 -18.86 -11.09 -17.86
N LEU A 336 -19.01 -10.57 -16.63
CA LEU A 336 -19.89 -9.44 -16.31
C LEU A 336 -19.18 -8.08 -16.44
N ALA A 337 -17.85 -8.08 -16.64
CA ALA A 337 -17.06 -6.87 -16.84
C ALA A 337 -17.29 -6.30 -18.25
N THR A 338 -18.45 -5.67 -18.44
CA THR A 338 -18.95 -5.13 -19.72
C THR A 338 -19.75 -3.85 -19.50
N GLY A 339 -19.97 -3.05 -20.56
CA GLY A 339 -20.89 -1.92 -20.55
C GLY A 339 -20.57 -0.90 -19.45
N GLU A 340 -21.55 -0.67 -18.55
CA GLU A 340 -21.43 0.28 -17.44
C GLU A 340 -20.28 -0.04 -16.48
N TYR A 341 -19.95 -1.32 -16.29
CA TYR A 341 -18.78 -1.70 -15.48
C TYR A 341 -17.48 -1.20 -16.11
N THR A 342 -17.33 -1.36 -17.43
CA THR A 342 -16.15 -0.90 -18.16
C THR A 342 -16.07 0.62 -18.19
N LYS A 343 -17.21 1.32 -18.31
CA LYS A 343 -17.26 2.80 -18.19
C LYS A 343 -16.79 3.28 -16.81
N ALA A 344 -17.31 2.70 -15.73
CA ALA A 344 -16.90 3.04 -14.37
C ALA A 344 -15.40 2.77 -14.14
N SER A 345 -14.86 1.71 -14.74
CA SER A 345 -13.41 1.42 -14.71
C SER A 345 -12.59 2.55 -15.34
N VAL A 346 -13.03 3.08 -16.48
CA VAL A 346 -12.38 4.21 -17.17
C VAL A 346 -12.49 5.50 -16.35
N ASP A 347 -13.64 5.75 -15.73
CA ASP A 347 -13.85 6.93 -14.87
C ASP A 347 -12.89 6.93 -13.67
N TYR A 348 -12.73 5.79 -13.01
CA TYR A 348 -11.79 5.69 -11.89
C TYR A 348 -10.34 5.80 -12.34
N ALA A 349 -9.98 5.23 -13.50
CA ALA A 349 -8.64 5.41 -14.04
C ALA A 349 -8.32 6.88 -14.30
N ARG A 350 -9.24 7.62 -14.91
CA ARG A 350 -9.11 9.07 -15.17
C ARG A 350 -9.03 9.90 -13.89
N LYS A 351 -9.78 9.54 -12.86
CA LYS A 351 -9.74 10.24 -11.57
C LYS A 351 -8.42 9.98 -10.81
N TYR A 352 -7.86 8.78 -10.89
CA TYR A 352 -6.66 8.39 -10.16
C TYR A 352 -5.41 8.24 -11.06
N ARG A 353 -5.24 9.11 -12.06
CA ARG A 353 -4.11 9.13 -13.03
C ARG A 353 -2.71 9.20 -12.41
N GLY A 354 -2.60 9.59 -11.14
CA GLY A 354 -1.34 9.58 -10.40
C GLY A 354 -0.88 8.18 -9.96
N PHE A 355 -1.75 7.16 -10.04
CA PHE A 355 -1.46 5.79 -9.59
C PHE A 355 -2.00 4.72 -10.56
N VAL A 356 -3.19 4.94 -11.15
CA VAL A 356 -3.73 4.06 -12.18
C VAL A 356 -2.99 4.32 -13.49
N MET A 357 -2.24 3.31 -13.94
CA MET A 357 -1.45 3.39 -15.16
C MET A 357 -2.18 2.84 -16.38
N GLY A 358 -3.24 2.06 -16.18
CA GLY A 358 -4.03 1.53 -17.28
C GLY A 358 -4.93 0.36 -16.89
N PHE A 359 -5.13 -0.56 -17.84
CA PHE A 359 -6.19 -1.55 -17.75
C PHE A 359 -5.71 -2.96 -18.06
N ILE A 360 -6.39 -3.93 -17.45
CA ILE A 360 -6.52 -5.27 -18.02
C ILE A 360 -7.81 -5.27 -18.84
N SER A 361 -7.69 -5.48 -20.15
CA SER A 361 -8.80 -5.35 -21.10
C SER A 361 -8.61 -6.27 -22.31
N THR A 362 -9.62 -6.40 -23.18
CA THR A 362 -9.53 -7.20 -24.42
C THR A 362 -9.28 -6.33 -25.67
N ARG A 363 -9.39 -5.01 -25.51
CA ARG A 363 -9.20 -3.97 -26.52
C ARG A 363 -8.80 -2.64 -25.87
N ALA A 364 -8.37 -1.69 -26.69
CA ALA A 364 -8.23 -0.30 -26.28
C ALA A 364 -9.54 0.28 -25.77
N LEU A 365 -9.44 1.10 -24.72
CA LEU A 365 -10.57 1.76 -24.08
C LEU A 365 -10.63 3.27 -24.34
N THR A 366 -9.78 3.78 -25.24
CA THR A 366 -9.73 5.21 -25.64
C THR A 366 -11.07 5.73 -26.20
N GLU A 367 -11.84 4.86 -26.84
CA GLU A 367 -13.16 5.20 -27.41
C GLU A 367 -14.30 5.14 -26.38
N VAL A 368 -14.04 4.70 -25.15
CA VAL A 368 -15.08 4.60 -24.13
C VAL A 368 -15.43 6.00 -23.61
N GLN A 369 -16.63 6.43 -23.95
CA GLN A 369 -17.23 7.66 -23.47
C GLN A 369 -17.95 7.42 -22.14
N SER A 370 -17.81 8.37 -21.23
CA SER A 370 -18.54 8.42 -19.96
C SER A 370 -19.20 9.79 -19.82
N ASP A 371 -20.36 9.81 -19.18
CA ASP A 371 -21.06 11.04 -18.81
C ASP A 371 -20.43 11.72 -17.58
N VAL A 372 -19.52 11.02 -16.88
CA VAL A 372 -18.88 11.47 -15.63
C VAL A 372 -17.50 12.07 -15.88
N THR A 373 -16.73 11.52 -16.82
CA THR A 373 -15.37 11.99 -17.13
C THR A 373 -15.14 12.10 -18.63
N THR A 374 -14.39 13.12 -19.05
CA THR A 374 -13.96 13.31 -20.43
C THR A 374 -12.49 12.91 -20.61
N ALA A 375 -12.17 12.30 -21.74
CA ALA A 375 -10.79 12.01 -22.11
C ALA A 375 -9.99 13.32 -22.19
N ALA A 376 -8.83 13.35 -21.55
CA ALA A 376 -7.89 14.45 -21.69
C ALA A 376 -7.04 14.26 -22.95
N GLU A 377 -6.51 15.36 -23.51
CA GLU A 377 -5.62 15.29 -24.68
C GLU A 377 -4.32 14.52 -24.41
N ASP A 378 -3.90 14.45 -23.15
CA ASP A 378 -2.71 13.73 -22.68
C ASP A 378 -3.04 12.32 -22.10
N GLU A 379 -4.21 11.76 -22.42
CA GLU A 379 -4.62 10.42 -21.97
C GLU A 379 -3.73 9.32 -22.56
N ASP A 380 -3.08 8.57 -21.66
CA ASP A 380 -2.01 7.63 -22.02
C ASP A 380 -2.03 6.38 -21.14
N PHE A 381 -3.20 5.73 -21.06
CA PHE A 381 -3.38 4.48 -20.31
C PHE A 381 -2.89 3.28 -21.11
N VAL A 382 -2.06 2.44 -20.48
CA VAL A 382 -1.58 1.20 -21.11
C VAL A 382 -2.60 0.07 -21.01
N VAL A 383 -2.64 -0.80 -22.02
CA VAL A 383 -3.55 -1.94 -22.05
C VAL A 383 -2.80 -3.27 -21.97
N PHE A 384 -3.09 -4.05 -20.92
CA PHE A 384 -2.63 -5.42 -20.74
C PHE A 384 -3.73 -6.40 -21.13
N THR A 385 -3.46 -7.26 -22.12
CA THR A 385 -4.44 -8.24 -22.61
C THR A 385 -4.04 -9.65 -22.22
N THR A 386 -4.89 -10.31 -21.44
CA THR A 386 -4.72 -11.71 -21.03
C THR A 386 -5.30 -12.66 -22.08
N GLY A 387 -5.06 -13.97 -21.91
CA GLY A 387 -5.63 -14.97 -22.81
C GLY A 387 -4.97 -14.99 -24.18
N VAL A 388 -3.66 -14.78 -24.26
CA VAL A 388 -2.95 -14.78 -25.54
C VAL A 388 -2.24 -16.12 -25.77
N ASN A 389 -2.49 -16.74 -26.92
CA ASN A 389 -1.83 -17.98 -27.34
C ASN A 389 -1.55 -17.99 -28.84
N LEU A 390 -0.42 -18.58 -29.26
CA LEU A 390 -0.09 -18.78 -30.68
C LEU A 390 -1.12 -19.63 -31.43
N SER A 391 -1.88 -20.46 -30.71
CA SER A 391 -3.01 -21.23 -31.24
C SER A 391 -4.34 -20.76 -30.63
N SER A 392 -5.37 -20.57 -31.45
CA SER A 392 -6.66 -19.99 -31.04
C SER A 392 -7.60 -20.92 -30.27
N LYS A 393 -7.13 -22.07 -29.75
CA LYS A 393 -7.99 -23.07 -29.08
C LYS A 393 -8.01 -22.88 -27.57
N GLY A 394 -9.17 -22.49 -27.02
CA GLY A 394 -9.48 -22.27 -25.59
C GLY A 394 -9.19 -23.47 -24.66
N ASP A 395 -9.25 -23.23 -23.34
CA ASP A 395 -9.10 -24.29 -22.33
C ASP A 395 -10.46 -24.87 -21.83
N LYS A 396 -10.40 -25.92 -21.00
CA LYS A 396 -11.60 -26.57 -20.43
C LYS A 396 -12.29 -25.77 -19.31
N LEU A 397 -11.68 -24.68 -18.84
CA LEU A 397 -12.16 -23.86 -17.71
C LEU A 397 -12.64 -22.46 -18.15
N GLY A 398 -12.92 -22.28 -19.45
CA GLY A 398 -13.58 -21.08 -19.97
C GLY A 398 -12.65 -19.98 -20.47
N GLN A 399 -11.34 -20.24 -20.57
CA GLN A 399 -10.38 -19.33 -21.19
C GLN A 399 -10.57 -19.30 -22.70
N GLN A 400 -10.79 -18.10 -23.26
CA GLN A 400 -10.74 -17.86 -24.70
C GLN A 400 -9.35 -17.34 -25.06
N TYR A 401 -8.75 -17.87 -26.13
CA TYR A 401 -7.45 -17.42 -26.60
C TYR A 401 -7.55 -16.53 -27.83
N GLN A 402 -6.73 -15.49 -27.84
CA GLN A 402 -6.47 -14.61 -28.97
C GLN A 402 -5.01 -14.77 -29.39
N THR A 403 -4.67 -14.56 -30.66
CA THR A 403 -3.26 -14.55 -31.10
C THR A 403 -2.58 -13.24 -30.69
N PRO A 404 -1.24 -13.22 -30.52
CA PRO A 404 -0.49 -11.99 -30.22
C PRO A 404 -0.84 -10.84 -31.17
N ARG A 405 -0.81 -11.10 -32.48
CA ARG A 405 -1.18 -10.12 -33.51
C ARG A 405 -2.58 -9.56 -33.29
N SER A 406 -3.56 -10.43 -33.09
CA SER A 406 -4.96 -10.03 -32.91
C SER A 406 -5.17 -9.17 -31.65
N ALA A 407 -4.44 -9.46 -30.57
CA ALA A 407 -4.50 -8.66 -29.35
C ALA A 407 -3.92 -7.25 -29.56
N ILE A 408 -2.77 -7.13 -30.21
CA ILE A 408 -2.13 -5.84 -30.50
C ILE A 408 -2.96 -5.01 -31.49
N GLU A 409 -3.54 -5.62 -32.52
CA GLU A 409 -4.45 -4.98 -33.48
C GLU A 409 -5.69 -4.38 -32.79
N ARG A 410 -6.19 -5.03 -31.74
CA ARG A 410 -7.29 -4.51 -30.91
C ARG A 410 -6.86 -3.42 -29.93
N GLY A 411 -5.59 -3.02 -29.91
CA GLY A 411 -5.09 -1.95 -29.07
C GLY A 411 -4.44 -2.39 -27.76
N ALA A 412 -4.02 -3.66 -27.63
CA ALA A 412 -3.17 -4.07 -26.51
C ALA A 412 -1.76 -3.45 -26.64
N ASP A 413 -1.18 -2.99 -25.55
CA ASP A 413 0.23 -2.58 -25.49
C ASP A 413 1.11 -3.70 -24.95
N PHE A 414 0.56 -4.47 -24.03
CA PHE A 414 1.18 -5.64 -23.43
C PHE A 414 0.29 -6.85 -23.63
N ILE A 415 0.83 -7.91 -24.22
CA ILE A 415 0.19 -9.22 -24.20
C ILE A 415 0.64 -9.98 -22.95
N ILE A 416 -0.26 -10.69 -22.30
CA ILE A 416 0.02 -11.55 -21.14
C ILE A 416 -0.18 -13.00 -21.58
N ALA A 417 0.93 -13.74 -21.71
CA ALA A 417 0.95 -15.12 -22.21
C ALA A 417 1.53 -16.08 -21.16
N GLY A 418 0.77 -17.13 -20.83
CA GLY A 418 1.11 -18.10 -19.77
C GLY A 418 1.49 -19.46 -20.32
N ARG A 419 0.55 -20.41 -20.28
CA ARG A 419 0.75 -21.83 -20.68
C ARG A 419 1.45 -22.00 -22.03
N GLY A 420 1.21 -21.10 -22.97
CA GLY A 420 1.85 -21.15 -24.29
C GLY A 420 3.37 -20.93 -24.28
N ILE A 421 3.92 -20.43 -23.18
CA ILE A 421 5.37 -20.25 -22.98
C ILE A 421 5.89 -21.31 -21.99
N TYR A 422 5.37 -21.35 -20.76
CA TYR A 422 5.97 -22.19 -19.73
C TYR A 422 5.71 -23.70 -19.91
N ALA A 423 4.67 -24.09 -20.67
CA ALA A 423 4.41 -25.49 -21.00
C ALA A 423 4.94 -25.87 -22.39
N ALA A 424 5.65 -24.95 -23.07
CA ALA A 424 6.31 -25.25 -24.33
C ALA A 424 7.56 -26.11 -24.10
N PRO A 425 7.97 -26.94 -25.09
CA PRO A 425 9.21 -27.71 -24.99
C PRO A 425 10.45 -26.83 -24.77
N ASP A 426 10.46 -25.63 -25.36
CA ASP A 426 11.46 -24.60 -25.14
C ASP A 426 10.76 -23.27 -24.79
N PRO A 427 10.70 -22.92 -23.49
CA PRO A 427 10.07 -21.68 -23.05
C PRO A 427 10.77 -20.42 -23.58
N VAL A 428 12.09 -20.44 -23.77
CA VAL A 428 12.85 -19.26 -24.23
C VAL A 428 12.55 -19.00 -25.70
N GLU A 429 12.58 -20.03 -26.54
CA GLU A 429 12.19 -19.89 -27.95
C GLU A 429 10.71 -19.55 -28.10
N ALA A 430 9.84 -20.10 -27.25
CA ALA A 430 8.44 -19.67 -27.22
C ALA A 430 8.32 -18.18 -26.91
N ALA A 431 8.97 -17.69 -25.86
CA ALA A 431 8.96 -16.27 -25.49
C ALA A 431 9.46 -15.35 -26.59
N LYS A 432 10.57 -15.70 -27.26
CA LYS A 432 11.07 -14.97 -28.44
C LYS A 432 10.02 -14.87 -29.54
N ARG A 433 9.30 -15.97 -29.82
CA ARG A 433 8.23 -15.96 -30.82
C ARG A 433 7.07 -15.03 -30.44
N TYR A 434 6.62 -15.06 -29.19
CA TYR A 434 5.60 -14.13 -28.70
C TYR A 434 6.07 -12.67 -28.78
N GLN A 435 7.34 -12.42 -28.43
CA GLN A 435 7.96 -11.09 -28.49
C GLN A 435 7.99 -10.59 -29.93
N GLN A 436 8.45 -11.43 -30.85
CA GLN A 436 8.54 -11.11 -32.27
C GLN A 436 7.17 -10.83 -32.87
N GLU A 437 6.19 -11.72 -32.70
CA GLU A 437 4.84 -11.52 -33.25
C GLU A 437 4.14 -10.30 -32.66
N GLY A 438 4.31 -10.05 -31.36
CA GLY A 438 3.82 -8.86 -30.69
C GLY A 438 4.46 -7.58 -31.24
N TRP A 439 5.79 -7.60 -31.46
CA TRP A 439 6.52 -6.45 -32.00
C TRP A 439 6.12 -6.12 -33.43
N GLU A 440 6.08 -7.12 -34.29
CA GLU A 440 5.70 -6.96 -35.70
C GLU A 440 4.28 -6.39 -35.80
N ALA A 441 3.35 -6.89 -34.98
CA ALA A 441 2.00 -6.36 -34.91
C ALA A 441 1.95 -4.91 -34.39
N TYR A 442 2.80 -4.57 -33.43
CA TYR A 442 2.91 -3.20 -32.93
C TYR A 442 3.45 -2.25 -34.02
N LEU A 443 4.54 -2.62 -34.69
CA LEU A 443 5.14 -1.84 -35.78
C LEU A 443 4.15 -1.62 -36.93
N ALA A 444 3.38 -2.65 -37.27
CA ALA A 444 2.30 -2.55 -38.24
C ALA A 444 1.21 -1.57 -37.79
N ARG A 445 0.83 -1.59 -36.50
CA ARG A 445 -0.18 -0.68 -35.92
C ARG A 445 0.25 0.78 -35.97
N ILE A 446 1.51 1.07 -35.67
CA ILE A 446 2.04 2.45 -35.68
C ILE A 446 2.50 2.93 -37.08
N GLY A 447 2.27 2.12 -38.12
CA GLY A 447 2.60 2.48 -39.51
C GLY A 447 4.09 2.55 -39.82
N THR A 448 4.94 1.96 -38.98
CA THR A 448 6.39 1.89 -39.21
C THR A 448 6.74 0.55 -39.87
N SER A 449 6.26 0.35 -41.09
CA SER A 449 6.77 -0.71 -41.95
C SER A 449 8.22 -0.39 -42.29
N GLN A 450 9.13 -1.35 -42.09
CA GLN A 450 10.49 -1.26 -42.64
C GLN A 450 10.49 -1.08 -44.15
#